data_AF-A0A540LIM5-F1
#
_entry.id   AF-A0A540LIM5-F1
#
_cell.length_a   1.000
_cell.length_b   1.000
_cell.length_c   1.000
_cell.angle_alpha   90.00
_cell.angle_beta   90.00
_cell.angle_gamma   90.00
#
_symmetry.space_group_name_H-M   'P 1'
#
loop_
_entity.id
_entity.type
_entity.pdbx_description
1 polymer ?
#
loop_
_entity_poly.entity_id
_entity_poly.type
_entity_poly.pdbx_seq_one_letter_code
_entity_poly.pdbx_strand_id
1 'polypeptide(L)'
;MRVLAEYCLPLVCVGGLFVAAKGHDPQEEVRNAEIAIQILGASVLKQCTVESHSPYGQRTAIVCLKTFPTPRKYPRDPGTPEKISL
;
A
#
# COMPACT_ATOMS: atom_id res chain seq x y z
N MET A 1 1.21 3.75 -5.17
CA MET A 1 1.23 3.02 -3.88
C MET A 1 1.89 1.67 -4.03
N ARG A 2 1.94 1.11 -5.25
CA ARG A 2 2.66 -0.12 -5.64
C ARG A 2 3.99 -0.35 -4.93
N VAL A 3 4.95 0.57 -5.05
CA VAL A 3 6.29 0.46 -4.44
C VAL A 3 6.20 0.33 -2.92
N LEU A 4 5.41 1.19 -2.28
CA LEU A 4 5.23 1.18 -0.82
C LEU A 4 4.60 -0.14 -0.35
N ALA A 5 3.62 -0.65 -1.08
CA ALA A 5 3.00 -1.94 -0.77
C ALA A 5 4.03 -3.08 -0.85
N GLU A 6 4.88 -3.10 -1.90
CA GLU A 6 5.91 -4.13 -2.06
C GLU A 6 6.98 -4.10 -0.97
N TYR A 7 7.39 -2.93 -0.51
CA TYR A 7 8.34 -2.83 0.60
C TYR A 7 7.72 -3.13 1.97
N CYS A 8 6.47 -2.73 2.20
CA CYS A 8 5.86 -2.83 3.53
C CYS A 8 5.12 -4.14 3.78
N LEU A 9 4.34 -4.66 2.80
CA LEU A 9 3.50 -5.85 3.01
C LEU A 9 4.27 -7.14 3.35
N PRO A 10 5.51 -7.39 2.88
CA PRO A 10 6.31 -8.53 3.35
C PRO A 10 6.64 -8.50 4.85
N LEU A 11 6.61 -7.32 5.47
CA LEU A 11 6.94 -7.15 6.89
C LEU A 11 5.73 -7.35 7.81
N VAL A 12 4.51 -7.42 7.25
CA VAL A 12 3.26 -7.52 8.00
C VAL A 12 2.85 -8.98 8.14
N CYS A 13 2.58 -9.41 9.38
CA CYS A 13 2.04 -10.74 9.67
C CYS A 13 0.61 -10.90 9.12
N VAL A 14 0.22 -12.14 8.79
CA VAL A 14 -1.17 -12.43 8.40
C VAL A 14 -2.12 -12.05 9.54
N GLY A 15 -3.22 -11.36 9.21
CA GLY A 15 -4.14 -10.73 10.14
C GLY A 15 -3.73 -9.32 10.58
N GLY A 16 -2.50 -8.88 10.27
CA GLY A 16 -2.00 -7.54 10.56
C GLY A 16 -2.50 -6.47 9.58
N LEU A 17 -2.21 -5.20 9.92
CA LEU A 17 -2.60 -4.03 9.13
C LEU A 17 -1.37 -3.32 8.56
N PHE A 18 -1.46 -2.95 7.30
CA PHE A 18 -0.58 -1.98 6.66
C PHE A 18 -1.34 -0.68 6.45
N VAL A 19 -0.83 0.44 6.99
CA VAL A 19 -1.45 1.76 6.87
C VAL A 19 -0.54 2.69 6.09
N ALA A 20 -0.96 3.07 4.89
CA ALA A 20 -0.23 3.99 4.03
C ALA A 20 -0.75 5.43 4.18
N ALA A 21 0.10 6.35 4.63
CA ALA A 21 -0.21 7.77 4.64
C ALA A 21 -0.14 8.35 3.20
N LYS A 22 -1.18 9.08 2.81
CA LYS A 22 -1.37 9.63 1.46
C LYS A 22 -1.88 11.06 1.48
N GLY A 23 -1.86 11.70 0.31
CA GLY A 23 -2.37 13.06 0.09
C GLY A 23 -3.89 13.13 0.10
N HIS A 24 -4.43 14.25 -0.40
CA HIS A 24 -5.87 14.52 -0.38
C HIS A 24 -6.68 13.70 -1.39
N ASP A 25 -6.07 13.27 -2.49
CA ASP A 25 -6.73 12.46 -3.52
C ASP A 25 -5.94 11.20 -3.87
N PRO A 26 -6.04 10.13 -3.06
CA PRO A 26 -5.26 8.92 -3.27
C PRO A 26 -5.90 7.94 -4.27
N GLN A 27 -7.07 8.26 -4.83
CA GLN A 27 -7.97 7.28 -5.46
C GLN A 27 -7.32 6.56 -6.64
N GLU A 28 -6.71 7.32 -7.56
CA GLU A 28 -6.02 6.77 -8.72
C GLU A 28 -4.78 5.96 -8.30
N GLU A 29 -4.04 6.46 -7.30
CA GLU A 29 -2.85 5.79 -6.78
C GLU A 29 -3.17 4.44 -6.10
N VAL A 30 -4.31 4.36 -5.41
CA VAL A 30 -4.83 3.15 -4.77
C VAL A 30 -5.33 2.17 -5.82
N ARG A 31 -6.13 2.64 -6.79
CA ARG A 31 -6.64 1.82 -7.90
C ARG A 31 -5.49 1.18 -8.69
N ASN A 32 -4.48 1.97 -9.04
CA ASN A 32 -3.29 1.49 -9.74
C ASN A 32 -2.44 0.51 -8.91
N ALA A 33 -2.66 0.41 -7.61
CA ALA A 33 -1.92 -0.49 -6.72
C ALA A 33 -2.72 -1.72 -6.29
N GLU A 34 -4.00 -1.81 -6.63
CA GLU A 34 -4.90 -2.86 -6.14
C GLU A 34 -4.40 -4.27 -6.48
N ILE A 35 -3.98 -4.48 -7.73
CA ILE A 35 -3.40 -5.75 -8.19
C ILE A 35 -2.12 -6.08 -7.40
N ALA A 36 -1.23 -5.11 -7.22
CA ALA A 36 0.00 -5.32 -6.46
C ALA A 36 -0.29 -5.70 -4.99
N ILE A 37 -1.25 -5.02 -4.35
CA ILE A 37 -1.67 -5.31 -2.97
C ILE A 37 -2.21 -6.74 -2.86
N GLN A 38 -3.03 -7.18 -3.83
CA GLN A 38 -3.57 -8.53 -3.90
C GLN A 38 -2.47 -9.58 -4.09
N ILE A 39 -1.54 -9.36 -5.03
CA ILE A 39 -0.38 -10.24 -5.26
C ILE A 39 0.47 -10.38 -3.98
N LEU A 40 0.58 -9.29 -3.22
CA LEU A 40 1.32 -9.23 -1.96
C LEU A 40 0.51 -9.73 -0.75
N GLY A 41 -0.65 -10.36 -0.98
CA GLY A 41 -1.43 -11.05 0.04
C GLY A 41 -2.24 -10.13 0.96
N ALA A 42 -2.66 -8.97 0.46
CA ALA A 42 -3.48 -8.02 1.21
C ALA A 42 -4.68 -7.52 0.39
N SER A 43 -5.57 -6.78 1.03
CA SER A 43 -6.70 -6.08 0.40
C SER A 43 -6.92 -4.73 1.06
N VAL A 44 -7.47 -3.75 0.33
CA VAL A 44 -7.83 -2.45 0.90
C VAL A 44 -9.07 -2.63 1.77
N LEU A 45 -8.93 -2.33 3.06
CA LEU A 45 -10.01 -2.42 4.04
C LEU A 45 -10.80 -1.11 4.12
N LYS A 46 -10.09 0.03 4.17
CA LYS A 46 -10.72 1.35 4.30
C LYS A 46 -9.79 2.46 3.82
N GLN A 47 -10.39 3.49 3.25
CA GLN A 47 -9.77 4.80 3.06
C GLN A 47 -10.39 5.78 4.06
N CYS A 48 -9.56 6.45 4.85
CA CYS A 48 -10.01 7.46 5.80
C CYS A 48 -9.26 8.77 5.60
N THR A 49 -9.96 9.89 5.80
CA THR A 49 -9.32 11.18 6.03
C THR A 49 -8.74 11.20 7.45
N VAL A 50 -7.66 11.94 7.64
CA VAL A 50 -7.04 12.15 8.96
C VAL A 50 -7.01 13.63 9.29
N GLU A 51 -6.96 13.97 10.59
CA GLU A 51 -6.81 15.34 11.08
C GLU A 51 -5.37 15.84 10.90
N SER A 52 -4.89 15.82 9.66
CA SER A 52 -3.58 16.30 9.27
C SER A 52 -3.71 17.02 7.94
N HIS A 53 -3.33 18.29 7.91
CA HIS A 53 -3.47 19.15 6.75
C HIS A 53 -2.10 19.49 6.18
N SER A 54 -2.03 19.55 4.85
CA SER A 54 -0.89 20.07 4.09
C SER A 54 -1.35 21.24 3.23
N PRO A 55 -0.43 22.03 2.64
CA PRO A 55 -0.80 23.07 1.66
C PRO A 55 -1.64 22.53 0.48
N TYR A 56 -1.57 21.23 0.22
CA TYR A 56 -2.29 20.56 -0.85
C TYR A 56 -3.62 19.96 -0.40
N GLY A 57 -4.05 20.14 0.85
CA GLY A 57 -5.30 19.60 1.40
C GLY A 57 -5.12 18.60 2.53
N GLN A 58 -6.25 18.02 2.97
CA GLN A 58 -6.31 17.05 4.07
C GLN A 58 -5.65 15.74 3.66
N ARG A 59 -4.85 15.14 4.55
CA ARG A 59 -4.21 13.85 4.31
C ARG A 59 -5.20 12.70 4.46
N THR A 60 -4.85 11.58 3.83
CA THR A 60 -5.62 10.33 3.92
C THR A 60 -4.74 9.19 4.43
N ALA A 61 -5.37 8.18 5.01
CA ALA A 61 -4.76 6.92 5.37
C ALA A 61 -5.48 5.79 4.62
N ILE A 62 -4.69 4.95 3.94
CA ILE A 62 -5.18 3.75 3.26
C ILE A 62 -4.84 2.56 4.12
N VAL A 63 -5.87 1.93 4.67
CA VAL A 63 -5.74 0.76 5.56
C VAL A 63 -5.90 -0.49 4.71
N CYS A 64 -4.88 -1.35 4.73
CA CYS A 64 -4.87 -2.64 4.07
C CYS A 64 -4.81 -3.77 5.10
N LEU A 65 -5.63 -4.79 4.94
CA LEU A 65 -5.61 -6.00 5.75
C LEU A 65 -4.76 -7.08 5.09
N LYS A 66 -3.82 -7.66 5.84
CA LYS A 66 -3.02 -8.79 5.40
C LYS A 66 -3.80 -10.10 5.53
N THR A 67 -4.17 -10.71 4.41
CA THR A 67 -5.02 -11.91 4.39
C THR A 67 -4.23 -13.19 4.13
N PHE A 68 -3.11 -13.12 3.39
CA PHE A 68 -2.26 -14.27 3.07
C PHE A 68 -0.78 -13.91 3.13
N PRO A 69 0.14 -14.88 3.35
CA PRO A 69 1.58 -14.61 3.31
C PRO A 69 2.02 -14.00 1.98
N THR A 70 2.98 -13.06 2.00
CA THR A 70 3.59 -12.57 0.76
C THR A 70 4.36 -13.71 0.08
N PRO A 71 4.27 -13.88 -1.25
CA PRO A 71 5.15 -14.79 -1.98
C PRO A 71 6.63 -14.47 -1.74
N ARG A 72 7.47 -15.50 -1.57
CA ARG A 72 8.90 -15.37 -1.22
C ARG A 72 9.75 -14.55 -2.20
N LYS A 73 9.28 -14.37 -3.43
CA LYS A 73 9.93 -13.55 -4.46
C LYS A 73 9.81 -12.03 -4.25
N TYR A 74 9.09 -11.61 -3.21
CA TYR A 74 8.92 -10.21 -2.84
C TYR A 74 9.52 -9.93 -1.44
N PRO A 75 10.07 -8.73 -1.21
CA PRO A 75 10.24 -7.66 -2.20
C PRO A 75 11.24 -8.08 -3.29
N ARG A 76 11.07 -7.57 -4.51
CA ARG A 76 12.07 -7.75 -5.57
C ARG A 76 13.36 -7.02 -5.21
N ASP A 77 14.43 -7.31 -5.95
CA ASP A 77 15.73 -6.69 -5.74
C ASP A 77 15.65 -5.16 -5.69
N PRO A 78 16.43 -4.49 -4.81
CA PRO A 78 16.40 -3.05 -4.63
C PRO A 78 16.41 -2.27 -5.96
N GLY A 79 15.53 -1.26 -6.07
CA GLY A 79 15.39 -0.45 -7.27
C GLY A 79 14.54 -1.09 -8.38
N THR A 80 14.24 -2.39 -8.34
CA THR A 80 13.28 -3.03 -9.27
C THR A 80 11.85 -2.52 -9.06
N PRO A 81 11.34 -2.39 -7.81
CA PRO A 81 9.98 -1.90 -7.58
C PRO A 81 9.72 -0.49 -8.13
N GLU A 82 10.73 0.39 -8.10
CA GLU A 82 10.64 1.76 -8.61
C GLU A 82 10.68 1.82 -10.14
N LYS A 83 11.42 0.92 -10.79
CA LYS A 83 11.58 0.89 -12.25
C LYS A 83 10.46 0.15 -12.96
N ILE A 84 10.03 -0.98 -12.41
CA ILE A 84 9.06 -1.89 -13.04
C ILE A 84 7.89 -2.09 -12.08
N SER A 85 6.76 -1.49 -12.44
CA SER A 85 5.54 -1.59 -11.65
C SER A 85 5.00 -3.02 -11.63
N LEU A 86 4.51 -3.44 -10.46
CA LEU A 86 3.60 -4.57 -10.30
C LEU A 86 2.20 -4.23 -10.82
#